data_AF-A0A505IKT3-F1
#
_entry.id   AF-A0A505IKT3-F1
#
_cell.length_a   1.000
_cell.length_b   1.000
_cell.length_c   1.000
_cell.angle_alpha   90.00
_cell.angle_beta   90.00
_cell.angle_gamma   90.00
#
_symmetry.space_group_name_H-M   'P 1'
#
loop_
_entity.id
_entity.type
_entity.pdbx_description
1 polymer ?
#
loop_
_entity_poly.entity_id
_entity_poly.type
_entity_poly.pdbx_seq_one_letter_code
_entity_poly.pdbx_strand_id
1 'polypeptide(L)'
;MSSNPQESPQQQQQHIPAWKKMGLKLKYAKDTVEETETDKGIHRSAWKFQKNRETHLFKHVLSLEQVPTLYNAALLAYLQGLKSEGAKLRLRQIAEEVIKAEADAEEDQSSTPAQTEESKEGTSSEANEDSAATDKASYDKAVGVFRTRLAAGQDIDCQDVTGQLNAETLKKYENRARAELILFAVNGTLFNYHKPKPAAQKGKKGAQSQPGKKKKKNRSAYDRHITIFSDSGRLYQVEYAFKAITSANITSLGVKGKNCAVVLSQKKVADKLIDPSSVSYIFRLSPSVGCVMTGSIADARASVDRARGEAAEFRYKYGYEMPCDVLAKRLGNINQVYTQRAYMRPLGVATTLVSVDSEKGPQLYKVDPAGYYIGYKATASGPKQQEAITYLEKKLKNKEYADGSWEDVVELGITALSNVLSVDFKKHELEIGIVGGPRADGQEGTDIGFRKLTEEEIDERLQAISEKD
;
A
#
# COMPACT_ATOMS: atom_id res chain seq x y z
N MET A 1 59.48 -38.54 -51.58
CA MET A 1 59.39 -39.00 -50.18
C MET A 1 58.96 -37.84 -49.31
N SER A 2 58.25 -38.13 -48.23
CA SER A 2 57.76 -37.23 -47.18
C SER A 2 56.34 -36.69 -47.36
N SER A 3 55.42 -37.50 -46.82
CA SER A 3 54.07 -37.25 -46.36
C SER A 3 53.96 -36.13 -45.31
N ASN A 4 52.85 -35.39 -45.30
CA ASN A 4 52.20 -34.96 -44.06
C ASN A 4 50.66 -34.91 -44.23
N PRO A 5 49.88 -35.26 -43.19
CA PRO A 5 48.47 -35.62 -43.29
C PRO A 5 47.52 -34.44 -43.18
N GLN A 6 46.30 -34.62 -43.70
CA GLN A 6 45.17 -33.69 -43.61
C GLN A 6 44.81 -33.38 -42.16
N GLU A 7 44.80 -32.08 -41.80
CA GLU A 7 44.10 -31.58 -40.62
C GLU A 7 42.59 -31.52 -40.91
N SER A 8 41.81 -32.19 -40.07
CA SER A 8 40.36 -32.07 -39.99
C SER A 8 39.95 -30.63 -39.61
N PRO A 9 38.91 -30.04 -40.23
CA PRO A 9 38.42 -28.73 -39.80
C PRO A 9 37.83 -28.84 -38.39
N GLN A 10 38.38 -28.05 -37.47
CA GLN A 10 37.84 -27.83 -36.13
C GLN A 10 36.36 -27.42 -36.25
N GLN A 11 35.47 -28.20 -35.62
CA GLN A 11 34.07 -27.84 -35.46
C GLN A 11 33.97 -26.48 -34.75
N GLN A 12 33.70 -25.42 -35.50
CA GLN A 12 33.34 -24.11 -34.94
C GLN A 12 32.05 -24.28 -34.13
N GLN A 13 32.18 -24.22 -32.81
CA GLN A 13 31.03 -24.18 -31.91
C GLN A 13 30.18 -22.95 -32.24
N GLN A 14 28.94 -23.20 -32.69
CA GLN A 14 27.94 -22.17 -32.94
C GLN A 14 27.82 -21.26 -31.70
N HIS A 15 28.02 -19.95 -31.88
CA HIS A 15 27.83 -18.98 -30.80
C HIS A 15 26.33 -18.83 -30.49
N ILE A 16 25.87 -19.58 -29.48
CA ILE A 16 24.50 -19.50 -28.98
C ILE A 16 24.33 -18.23 -28.12
N PRO A 17 23.45 -17.28 -28.47
CA PRO A 17 23.18 -16.09 -27.66
C PRO A 17 22.74 -16.46 -26.24
N ALA A 18 23.21 -15.71 -25.24
CA ALA A 18 23.02 -16.02 -23.81
C ALA A 18 21.56 -16.33 -23.42
N TRP A 19 20.58 -15.61 -23.98
CA TRP A 19 19.15 -15.84 -23.71
C TRP A 19 18.63 -17.19 -24.21
N LYS A 20 19.24 -17.76 -25.25
CA LYS A 20 18.90 -19.07 -25.83
C LYS A 20 19.54 -20.21 -25.02
N LYS A 21 20.70 -19.98 -24.38
CA LYS A 21 21.30 -20.87 -23.37
C LYS A 21 20.48 -20.97 -22.07
N MET A 22 19.65 -19.96 -21.76
CA MET A 22 18.83 -19.93 -20.54
C MET A 22 17.53 -20.78 -20.61
N GLY A 23 17.25 -21.48 -21.71
CA GLY A 23 16.16 -22.48 -21.77
C GLY A 23 14.73 -21.97 -21.48
N LEU A 24 14.50 -20.67 -21.51
CA LEU A 24 13.21 -20.05 -21.17
C LEU A 24 12.15 -20.31 -22.26
N LYS A 25 11.46 -21.46 -22.21
CA LYS A 25 10.19 -21.67 -22.93
C LYS A 25 9.08 -20.85 -22.27
N LEU A 26 8.98 -19.55 -22.59
CA LEU A 26 7.75 -18.81 -22.30
C LEU A 26 6.68 -19.22 -23.31
N LYS A 27 5.60 -19.83 -22.82
CA LYS A 27 4.33 -19.95 -23.57
C LYS A 27 4.01 -18.55 -24.15
N TYR A 28 3.66 -18.48 -25.44
CA TYR A 28 3.37 -17.29 -26.26
C TYR A 28 4.45 -16.75 -27.22
N ALA A 29 5.50 -17.50 -27.56
CA ALA A 29 6.30 -17.18 -28.74
C ALA A 29 5.59 -17.68 -30.02
N LYS A 30 5.17 -16.77 -30.90
CA LYS A 30 5.00 -17.10 -32.33
C LYS A 30 6.37 -16.93 -32.97
N ASP A 31 6.90 -18.01 -33.51
CA ASP A 31 8.08 -17.98 -34.37
C ASP A 31 7.69 -17.32 -35.70
N THR A 32 8.38 -16.24 -36.08
CA THR A 32 8.32 -15.71 -37.44
C THR A 32 9.72 -15.68 -38.05
N VAL A 33 9.98 -16.73 -38.83
CA VAL A 33 10.48 -16.77 -40.22
C VAL A 33 11.91 -16.29 -40.54
N GLU A 34 12.65 -17.27 -41.05
CA GLU A 34 13.72 -17.33 -42.07
C GLU A 34 15.08 -16.64 -41.85
N GLU A 35 16.08 -17.51 -41.73
CA GLU A 35 17.49 -17.24 -41.95
C GLU A 35 17.76 -17.12 -43.46
N THR A 36 18.40 -16.02 -43.87
CA THR A 36 19.22 -16.00 -45.08
C THR A 36 20.64 -15.61 -44.70
N GLU A 37 21.57 -16.51 -44.99
CA GLU A 37 23.01 -16.30 -44.97
C GLU A 37 23.38 -15.13 -45.88
N THR A 38 23.72 -13.98 -45.29
CA THR A 38 24.75 -13.02 -45.75
C THR A 38 24.60 -11.76 -44.90
N ASP A 39 25.46 -11.57 -43.89
CA ASP A 39 26.23 -10.32 -43.82
C ASP A 39 27.34 -10.36 -42.75
N LYS A 40 28.53 -9.94 -43.16
CA LYS A 40 29.69 -9.72 -42.30
C LYS A 40 29.51 -8.38 -41.61
N GLY A 41 28.94 -8.40 -40.40
CA GLY A 41 28.85 -7.22 -39.55
C GLY A 41 27.61 -7.23 -38.71
N ILE A 42 27.68 -7.82 -37.51
CA ILE A 42 26.55 -7.82 -36.57
C ILE A 42 26.37 -6.40 -36.04
N HIS A 43 25.55 -5.64 -36.74
CA HIS A 43 25.10 -4.32 -36.33
C HIS A 43 24.29 -4.46 -35.03
N ARG A 44 24.72 -3.78 -33.96
CA ARG A 44 24.09 -3.72 -32.62
C ARG A 44 22.60 -3.33 -32.62
N SER A 45 22.05 -2.90 -33.76
CA SER A 45 20.65 -2.50 -33.95
C SER A 45 19.65 -3.67 -33.93
N ALA A 46 20.09 -4.92 -34.10
CA ALA A 46 19.22 -6.10 -34.00
C ALA A 46 18.89 -6.50 -32.55
N TRP A 47 19.59 -5.97 -31.56
CA TRP A 47 19.23 -6.11 -30.14
C TRP A 47 18.15 -5.09 -29.76
N LYS A 48 16.97 -5.18 -30.38
CA LYS A 48 15.76 -4.57 -29.80
C LYS A 48 15.32 -5.44 -28.63
N PHE A 49 15.98 -5.24 -27.50
CA PHE A 49 15.60 -5.86 -26.23
C PHE A 49 14.19 -5.38 -25.86
N GLN A 50 13.26 -6.32 -25.64
CA GLN A 50 11.92 -5.98 -25.14
C GLN A 50 12.08 -5.41 -23.73
N LYS A 51 11.88 -4.09 -23.56
CA LYS A 51 11.97 -3.36 -22.27
C LYS A 51 11.22 -4.05 -21.11
N ASN A 52 10.17 -4.79 -21.42
CA ASN A 52 9.42 -5.61 -20.46
C ASN A 52 10.24 -6.75 -19.86
N ARG A 53 11.10 -7.40 -20.65
CA ARG A 53 12.00 -8.47 -20.21
C ARG A 53 13.14 -7.93 -19.36
N GLU A 54 13.68 -6.76 -19.71
CA GLU A 54 14.64 -6.03 -18.87
C GLU A 54 14.08 -5.72 -17.51
N THR A 55 12.86 -5.17 -17.50
CA THR A 55 12.16 -4.81 -16.27
C THR A 55 11.89 -6.05 -15.42
N HIS A 56 11.51 -7.18 -16.03
CA HIS A 56 11.32 -8.45 -15.34
C HIS A 56 12.65 -8.99 -14.76
N LEU A 57 13.73 -8.99 -15.53
CA LEU A 57 15.05 -9.42 -15.07
C LEU A 57 15.51 -8.58 -13.87
N PHE A 58 15.42 -7.25 -13.95
CA PHE A 58 15.85 -6.36 -12.86
C PHE A 58 14.98 -6.49 -11.62
N LYS A 59 13.68 -6.76 -11.77
CA LYS A 59 12.79 -7.02 -10.64
C LYS A 59 13.16 -8.30 -9.89
N HIS A 60 13.73 -9.28 -10.58
CA HIS A 60 13.98 -10.62 -10.05
C HIS A 60 15.46 -11.00 -9.99
N VAL A 61 16.37 -10.03 -10.16
CA VAL A 61 17.82 -10.25 -10.24
C VAL A 61 18.42 -10.86 -8.96
N LEU A 62 17.81 -10.60 -7.79
CA LEU A 62 18.18 -11.20 -6.51
C LEU A 62 17.42 -12.50 -6.18
N SER A 63 16.44 -12.89 -6.99
CA SER A 63 15.67 -14.12 -6.77
C SER A 63 16.42 -15.31 -7.38
N LEU A 64 17.01 -16.14 -6.52
CA LEU A 64 17.74 -17.34 -6.96
C LEU A 64 16.85 -18.38 -7.64
N GLU A 65 15.54 -18.40 -7.32
CA GLU A 65 14.56 -19.29 -7.97
C GLU A 65 14.27 -18.88 -9.42
N GLN A 66 14.22 -17.56 -9.68
CA GLN A 66 13.91 -17.04 -11.01
C GLN A 66 15.15 -16.83 -11.87
N VAL A 67 16.28 -16.50 -11.24
CA VAL A 67 17.59 -16.38 -11.87
C VAL A 67 18.57 -17.26 -11.10
N PRO A 68 18.68 -18.56 -11.46
CA PRO A 68 19.60 -19.51 -10.82
C PRO A 68 21.05 -19.03 -10.80
N THR A 69 21.81 -19.51 -9.82
CA THR A 69 23.23 -19.17 -9.63
C THR A 69 24.09 -19.52 -10.84
N LEU A 70 23.75 -20.58 -11.58
CA LEU A 70 24.44 -20.99 -12.81
C LEU A 70 24.47 -19.93 -13.94
N TYR A 71 23.68 -18.87 -13.82
CA TYR A 71 23.63 -17.77 -14.77
C TYR A 71 24.39 -16.53 -14.30
N ASN A 72 25.16 -16.60 -13.20
CA ASN A 72 25.87 -15.43 -12.67
C ASN A 72 26.88 -14.88 -13.68
N ALA A 73 27.64 -15.74 -14.38
CA ALA A 73 28.59 -15.29 -15.41
C ALA A 73 27.89 -14.54 -16.55
N ALA A 74 26.74 -15.05 -17.02
CA ALA A 74 25.95 -14.42 -18.06
C ALA A 74 25.31 -13.09 -17.59
N LEU A 75 24.84 -13.05 -16.34
CA LEU A 75 24.28 -11.87 -15.71
C LEU A 75 25.34 -10.77 -15.54
N LEU A 76 26.54 -11.12 -15.10
CA LEU A 76 27.66 -10.18 -14.94
C LEU A 76 28.01 -9.50 -16.26
N ALA A 77 28.19 -10.28 -17.33
CA ALA A 77 28.50 -9.75 -18.66
C ALA A 77 27.38 -8.81 -19.17
N TYR A 78 26.11 -9.15 -18.90
CA TYR A 78 24.97 -8.32 -19.27
C TYR A 78 24.95 -6.99 -18.50
N LEU A 79 25.14 -7.04 -17.18
CA LEU A 79 25.10 -5.86 -16.31
C LEU A 79 26.26 -4.88 -16.58
N GLN A 80 27.45 -5.39 -16.92
CA GLN A 80 28.59 -4.57 -17.34
C GLN A 80 28.33 -3.83 -18.67
N GLY A 81 27.52 -4.41 -19.55
CA GLY A 81 27.10 -3.79 -20.81
C GLY A 81 25.99 -2.74 -20.69
N LEU A 82 25.44 -2.53 -19.49
CA LEU A 82 24.28 -1.65 -19.28
C LEU A 82 24.65 -0.17 -19.46
N LYS A 83 23.91 0.55 -20.31
CA LYS A 83 24.14 1.98 -20.56
C LYS A 83 23.30 2.93 -19.69
N SER A 84 22.19 2.45 -19.13
CA SER A 84 21.26 3.30 -18.37
C SER A 84 21.76 3.54 -16.95
N GLU A 85 22.22 4.76 -16.66
CA GLU A 85 22.65 5.18 -15.31
C GLU A 85 21.53 5.05 -14.28
N GLY A 86 20.27 5.33 -14.65
CA GLY A 86 19.12 5.13 -13.76
C GLY A 86 18.80 3.66 -13.46
N ALA A 87 19.13 2.73 -14.35
CA ALA A 87 19.01 1.30 -14.07
C ALA A 87 20.16 0.81 -13.18
N LYS A 88 21.40 1.27 -13.44
CA LYS A 88 22.56 1.02 -12.59
C LYS A 88 22.34 1.48 -11.15
N LEU A 89 21.83 2.70 -10.95
CA LEU A 89 21.57 3.23 -9.61
C LEU A 89 20.56 2.39 -8.82
N ARG A 90 19.48 1.93 -9.47
CA ARG A 90 18.46 1.06 -8.84
C ARG A 90 19.04 -0.31 -8.45
N LEU A 91 19.80 -0.93 -9.36
CA LEU A 91 20.47 -2.20 -9.08
C LEU A 91 21.48 -2.08 -7.94
N ARG A 92 22.23 -0.97 -7.91
CA ARG A 92 23.16 -0.65 -6.84
C ARG A 92 22.46 -0.52 -5.49
N GLN A 93 21.39 0.28 -5.39
CA GLN A 93 20.65 0.46 -4.14
C GLN A 93 20.11 -0.86 -3.59
N ILE A 94 19.50 -1.67 -4.46
CA ILE A 94 18.94 -2.97 -4.09
C ILE A 94 20.03 -3.94 -3.59
N ALA A 95 21.20 -3.95 -4.22
CA ALA A 95 22.31 -4.81 -3.80
C ALA A 95 23.04 -4.29 -2.54
N GLU A 96 23.20 -2.97 -2.37
CA GLU A 96 23.75 -2.36 -1.15
C GLU A 96 22.87 -2.66 0.07
N GLU A 97 21.54 -2.66 -0.09
CA GLU A 97 20.60 -3.00 1.00
C GLU A 97 20.76 -4.44 1.49
N VAL A 98 21.03 -5.41 0.61
CA VAL A 98 21.29 -6.81 0.99
C VAL A 98 22.54 -6.91 1.86
N ILE A 99 23.64 -6.29 1.43
CA ILE A 99 24.92 -6.28 2.16
C ILE A 99 24.78 -5.57 3.51
N LYS A 100 24.01 -4.49 3.56
CA LYS A 100 23.76 -3.72 4.78
C LYS A 100 22.89 -4.49 5.78
N ALA A 101 21.81 -5.13 5.31
CA ALA A 101 20.94 -5.93 6.15
C ALA A 101 21.69 -7.09 6.79
N GLU A 102 22.63 -7.68 6.07
CA GLU A 102 23.51 -8.73 6.60
C GLU A 102 24.48 -8.19 7.67
N ALA A 103 25.15 -7.07 7.41
CA ALA A 103 26.08 -6.46 8.37
C ALA A 103 25.38 -6.03 9.67
N ASP A 104 24.14 -5.55 9.58
CA ASP A 104 23.34 -5.19 10.76
C ASP A 104 22.85 -6.43 11.54
N ALA A 105 22.60 -7.57 10.88
CA ALA A 105 22.20 -8.82 11.54
C ALA A 105 23.34 -9.48 12.35
N GLU A 106 24.60 -9.25 11.96
CA GLU A 106 25.78 -9.78 12.65
C GLU A 106 26.08 -9.03 13.97
N GLU A 107 25.70 -7.76 14.10
CA GLU A 107 25.86 -7.00 15.35
C GLU A 107 24.85 -7.40 16.43
N ASP A 108 23.61 -7.73 16.05
CA ASP A 108 22.56 -8.13 16.99
C ASP A 108 22.88 -9.49 17.66
N GLN A 109 23.69 -10.34 17.03
CA GLN A 109 24.19 -11.59 17.64
C GLN A 109 25.35 -11.36 18.63
N SER A 110 26.14 -10.30 18.44
CA SER A 110 27.31 -9.98 19.28
C SER A 110 27.00 -9.19 20.56
N SER A 111 25.74 -8.79 20.79
CA SER A 111 25.35 -7.82 21.82
C SER A 111 24.40 -8.34 22.92
N THR A 112 24.39 -9.65 23.19
CA THR A 112 23.62 -10.24 24.30
C THR A 112 24.47 -10.33 25.58
N PRO A 113 24.08 -9.69 26.71
CA PRO A 113 24.77 -9.87 27.98
C PRO A 113 24.30 -11.15 28.69
N ALA A 114 25.26 -11.96 29.16
CA ALA A 114 25.03 -13.12 30.00
C ALA A 114 24.23 -12.74 31.26
N GLN A 115 23.08 -13.38 31.47
CA GLN A 115 22.35 -13.35 32.73
C GLN A 115 22.32 -14.76 33.32
N THR A 116 22.76 -14.79 34.58
CA THR A 116 22.86 -15.91 35.50
C THR A 116 21.49 -16.46 35.86
N GLU A 117 21.23 -17.75 35.62
CA GLU A 117 20.23 -18.52 36.38
C GLU A 117 20.74 -19.95 36.60
N GLU A 118 20.89 -20.32 37.88
CA GLU A 118 21.04 -21.69 38.35
C GLU A 118 19.68 -22.40 38.30
N SER A 119 19.59 -23.56 37.63
CA SER A 119 19.40 -24.86 38.30
C SER A 119 18.96 -25.99 37.34
N LYS A 120 19.82 -27.03 37.33
CA LYS A 120 19.60 -28.49 37.21
C LYS A 120 19.16 -29.16 35.89
N GLU A 121 20.08 -30.05 35.51
CA GLU A 121 19.97 -31.36 34.83
C GLU A 121 20.00 -31.42 33.29
N GLY A 122 21.13 -31.94 32.77
CA GLY A 122 21.11 -32.94 31.71
C GLY A 122 21.61 -32.54 30.31
N THR A 123 22.95 -32.41 30.17
CA THR A 123 23.76 -32.78 28.99
C THR A 123 23.48 -32.12 27.62
N SER A 124 24.55 -31.56 27.03
CA SER A 124 24.73 -31.03 25.65
C SER A 124 24.48 -29.53 25.40
N SER A 125 25.43 -28.67 25.81
CA SER A 125 25.46 -27.26 25.38
C SER A 125 26.82 -26.75 24.88
N GLU A 126 27.92 -27.49 25.02
CA GLU A 126 29.25 -27.07 24.54
C GLU A 126 29.45 -27.31 23.02
N ALA A 127 28.71 -28.23 22.40
CA ALA A 127 28.86 -28.55 20.97
C ALA A 127 28.27 -27.49 20.01
N ASN A 128 27.35 -26.64 20.48
CA ASN A 128 26.62 -25.70 19.62
C ASN A 128 27.39 -24.39 19.37
N GLU A 129 28.15 -23.87 20.33
CA GLU A 129 28.92 -22.63 20.15
C GLU A 129 30.13 -22.82 19.22
N ASP A 130 30.85 -23.94 19.34
CA ASP A 130 31.97 -24.29 18.45
C ASP A 130 31.51 -24.54 16.99
N SER A 131 30.32 -25.11 16.81
CA SER A 131 29.73 -25.32 15.48
C SER A 131 29.38 -24.00 14.77
N ALA A 132 28.80 -23.03 15.50
CA ALA A 132 28.42 -21.73 14.96
C ALA A 132 29.64 -20.85 14.61
N ALA A 133 30.70 -20.92 15.40
CA ALA A 133 31.97 -20.25 15.10
C ALA A 133 32.64 -20.84 13.84
N THR A 134 32.59 -22.16 13.69
CA THR A 134 33.14 -22.89 12.53
C THR A 134 32.35 -22.59 11.24
N ASP A 135 31.02 -22.49 11.33
CA ASP A 135 30.15 -22.14 10.21
C ASP A 135 30.38 -20.70 9.72
N LYS A 136 30.58 -19.75 10.64
CA LYS A 136 30.91 -18.36 10.30
C LYS A 136 32.26 -18.23 9.61
N ALA A 137 33.30 -18.90 10.11
CA ALA A 137 34.62 -18.89 9.49
C ALA A 137 34.59 -19.49 8.06
N SER A 138 33.79 -20.54 7.86
CA SER A 138 33.60 -21.18 6.56
C SER A 138 32.85 -20.27 5.58
N TYR A 139 31.83 -19.56 6.07
CA TYR A 139 31.09 -18.54 5.32
C TYR A 139 32.00 -17.38 4.85
N ASP A 140 32.74 -16.76 5.77
CA ASP A 140 33.62 -15.62 5.47
C ASP A 140 34.71 -16.01 4.48
N LYS A 141 35.25 -17.22 4.61
CA LYS A 141 36.20 -17.80 3.65
C LYS A 141 35.56 -17.96 2.26
N ALA A 142 34.33 -18.47 2.17
CA ALA A 142 33.63 -18.63 0.89
C ALA A 142 33.38 -17.27 0.21
N VAL A 143 32.92 -16.26 0.97
CA VAL A 143 32.74 -14.89 0.46
C VAL A 143 34.07 -14.28 -0.01
N GLY A 144 35.16 -14.46 0.74
CA GLY A 144 36.48 -13.99 0.36
C GLY A 144 37.01 -14.61 -0.93
N VAL A 145 36.85 -15.93 -1.10
CA VAL A 145 37.22 -16.63 -2.34
C VAL A 145 36.40 -16.14 -3.52
N PHE A 146 35.08 -15.99 -3.35
CA PHE A 146 34.21 -15.45 -4.39
C PHE A 146 34.64 -14.05 -4.83
N ARG A 147 34.91 -13.14 -3.89
CA ARG A 147 35.37 -11.77 -4.20
C ARG A 147 36.70 -11.75 -4.93
N THR A 148 37.60 -12.67 -4.60
CA THR A 148 38.90 -12.81 -5.27
C THR A 148 38.72 -13.30 -6.71
N ARG A 149 37.87 -14.31 -6.94
CA ARG A 149 37.55 -14.83 -8.28
C ARG A 149 36.86 -13.78 -9.15
N LEU A 150 35.91 -13.04 -8.57
CA LEU A 150 35.19 -11.96 -9.24
C LEU A 150 36.13 -10.85 -9.72
N ALA A 151 37.09 -10.44 -8.89
CA ALA A 151 38.10 -9.45 -9.26
C ALA A 151 39.12 -9.98 -10.30
N ALA A 152 39.45 -11.27 -10.24
CA ALA A 152 40.39 -11.92 -11.17
C ALA A 152 39.76 -12.32 -12.52
N GLY A 153 38.44 -12.17 -12.68
CA GLY A 153 37.72 -12.61 -13.89
C GLY A 153 37.74 -14.13 -14.10
N GLN A 154 37.90 -14.89 -13.02
CA GLN A 154 37.88 -16.36 -13.03
C GLN A 154 36.44 -16.89 -13.01
N ASP A 155 36.25 -18.20 -13.20
CA ASP A 155 34.92 -18.82 -13.17
C ASP A 155 34.24 -18.60 -11.81
N ILE A 156 33.11 -17.87 -11.83
CA ILE A 156 32.32 -17.48 -10.67
C ILE A 156 31.20 -18.48 -10.34
N ASP A 157 30.92 -19.44 -11.24
CA ASP A 157 29.86 -20.45 -11.08
C ASP A 157 30.39 -21.77 -10.45
N CYS A 158 31.68 -21.80 -10.13
CA CYS A 158 32.39 -22.96 -9.60
C CYS A 158 32.09 -23.22 -8.10
N GLN A 159 31.74 -24.47 -7.75
CA GLN A 159 31.20 -24.89 -6.44
C GLN A 159 32.24 -25.39 -5.41
N ASP A 160 33.55 -25.19 -5.63
CA ASP A 160 34.61 -25.84 -4.84
C ASP A 160 34.56 -25.57 -3.32
N VAL A 161 34.03 -24.41 -2.90
CA VAL A 161 34.03 -23.95 -1.49
C VAL A 161 32.63 -24.03 -0.86
N THR A 162 31.59 -24.27 -1.66
CA THR A 162 30.19 -24.31 -1.20
C THR A 162 29.78 -25.68 -0.67
N GLY A 163 30.52 -26.74 -1.02
CA GLY A 163 30.24 -28.11 -0.55
C GLY A 163 30.48 -28.35 0.95
N GLN A 164 31.12 -27.38 1.64
CA GLN A 164 31.37 -27.41 3.08
C GLN A 164 30.33 -26.61 3.88
N LEU A 165 29.38 -25.95 3.23
CA LEU A 165 28.38 -25.11 3.88
C LEU A 165 27.08 -25.88 4.14
N ASN A 166 26.46 -25.64 5.30
CA ASN A 166 25.10 -26.10 5.58
C ASN A 166 24.08 -25.40 4.66
N ALA A 167 22.87 -25.96 4.52
CA ALA A 167 21.88 -25.47 3.54
C ALA A 167 21.42 -24.01 3.77
N GLU A 168 21.36 -23.56 5.02
CA GLU A 168 20.94 -22.19 5.38
C GLU A 168 22.06 -21.18 5.09
N THR A 169 23.30 -21.52 5.44
CA THR A 169 24.51 -20.71 5.18
C THR A 169 24.82 -20.65 3.69
N LEU A 170 24.56 -21.74 2.94
CA LEU A 170 24.69 -21.76 1.50
C LEU A 170 23.74 -20.76 0.85
N LYS A 171 22.46 -20.75 1.26
CA LYS A 171 21.47 -19.79 0.74
C LYS A 171 21.83 -18.35 1.11
N LYS A 172 22.39 -18.12 2.32
CA LYS A 172 22.93 -16.81 2.72
C LYS A 172 24.07 -16.39 1.79
N TYR A 173 25.00 -17.30 1.53
CA TYR A 173 26.16 -17.08 0.66
C TYR A 173 25.74 -16.77 -0.78
N GLU A 174 24.81 -17.52 -1.36
CA GLU A 174 24.36 -17.30 -2.74
C GLU A 174 23.71 -15.92 -2.92
N ASN A 175 22.94 -15.47 -1.93
CA ASN A 175 22.35 -14.13 -1.93
C ASN A 175 23.43 -13.04 -1.79
N ARG A 176 24.42 -13.25 -0.92
CA ARG A 176 25.55 -12.32 -0.75
C ARG A 176 26.41 -12.25 -2.02
N ALA A 177 26.76 -13.39 -2.60
CA ALA A 177 27.52 -13.50 -3.85
C ALA A 177 26.79 -12.79 -5.02
N ARG A 178 25.46 -12.96 -5.13
CA ARG A 178 24.65 -12.26 -6.13
C ARG A 178 24.68 -10.74 -5.94
N ALA A 179 24.62 -10.25 -4.71
CA ALA A 179 24.70 -8.82 -4.42
C ALA A 179 26.09 -8.23 -4.74
N GLU A 180 27.17 -8.91 -4.36
CA GLU A 180 28.56 -8.53 -4.68
C GLU A 180 28.81 -8.49 -6.20
N LEU A 181 28.25 -9.45 -6.95
CA LEU A 181 28.32 -9.48 -8.42
C LEU A 181 27.64 -8.27 -9.06
N ILE A 182 26.43 -7.92 -8.62
CA ILE A 182 25.69 -6.77 -9.14
C ILE A 182 26.46 -5.48 -8.85
N LEU A 183 27.01 -5.34 -7.64
CA LEU A 183 27.77 -4.15 -7.25
C LEU A 183 29.08 -4.03 -8.03
N PHE A 184 29.78 -5.14 -8.24
CA PHE A 184 30.98 -5.17 -9.08
C PHE A 184 30.66 -4.80 -10.54
N ALA A 185 29.56 -5.34 -11.09
CA ALA A 185 29.14 -5.04 -12.46
C ALA A 185 28.79 -3.57 -12.66
N VAL A 186 28.18 -2.92 -11.66
CA VAL A 186 27.74 -1.52 -11.73
C VAL A 186 28.86 -0.54 -11.38
N ASN A 187 29.67 -0.83 -10.35
CA ASN A 187 30.71 0.07 -9.87
C ASN A 187 32.04 -0.10 -10.62
N GLY A 188 32.25 -1.24 -11.28
CA GLY A 188 33.52 -1.61 -11.94
C GLY A 188 34.63 -2.02 -10.97
N THR A 189 34.40 -1.93 -9.65
CA THR A 189 35.33 -2.32 -8.59
C THR A 189 34.58 -3.00 -7.45
N LEU A 190 35.29 -3.72 -6.58
CA LEU A 190 34.70 -4.37 -5.41
C LEU A 190 34.12 -3.34 -4.43
N PHE A 191 32.90 -3.59 -3.97
CA PHE A 191 32.24 -2.74 -2.99
C PHE A 191 32.72 -3.06 -1.57
N ASN A 192 33.11 -2.02 -0.82
CA ASN A 192 33.49 -2.15 0.58
C ASN A 192 32.53 -1.35 1.44
N TYR A 193 31.60 -2.04 2.10
CA TYR A 193 30.69 -1.41 3.04
C TYR A 193 31.45 -0.95 4.28
N HIS A 194 31.44 0.36 4.54
CA HIS A 194 31.96 0.96 5.77
C HIS A 194 30.81 1.60 6.53
N LYS A 195 30.57 1.14 7.76
CA LYS A 195 29.53 1.72 8.61
C LYS A 195 29.92 3.15 9.03
N PRO A 196 29.06 4.16 8.87
CA PRO A 196 29.37 5.51 9.31
C PRO A 196 29.53 5.56 10.83
N LYS A 197 30.68 6.05 11.31
CA LYS A 197 31.00 6.21 12.73
C LYS A 197 30.04 7.25 13.36
N PRO A 198 29.41 7.00 14.51
CA PRO A 198 28.50 7.96 15.12
C PRO A 198 29.24 9.26 15.48
N ALA A 199 28.73 10.40 15.02
CA ALA A 199 29.32 11.71 15.25
C ALA A 199 29.27 12.08 16.74
N ALA A 200 30.42 12.47 17.31
CA ALA A 200 30.54 12.91 18.69
C ALA A 200 29.73 14.19 18.94
N GLN A 201 28.72 14.10 19.80
CA GLN A 201 27.92 15.26 20.23
C GLN A 201 28.72 16.10 21.25
N LYS A 202 29.02 17.36 20.88
CA LYS A 202 29.43 18.41 21.81
C LYS A 202 28.24 18.76 22.72
N GLY A 203 28.51 18.81 24.02
CA GLY A 203 27.49 18.89 25.06
C GLY A 203 26.71 20.20 25.15
N LYS A 204 25.49 20.09 25.68
CA LYS A 204 24.79 21.11 26.48
C LYS A 204 23.76 20.44 27.40
N LYS A 205 23.70 20.96 28.63
CA LYS A 205 23.00 20.45 29.82
C LYS A 205 21.46 20.47 29.69
N GLY A 206 20.80 19.55 30.40
CA GLY A 206 19.38 19.63 30.74
C GLY A 206 18.80 18.27 31.14
N ALA A 207 18.40 18.12 32.40
CA ALA A 207 17.80 16.90 32.94
C ALA A 207 16.46 16.56 32.27
N GLN A 208 16.26 15.31 31.87
CA GLN A 208 14.96 14.62 31.84
C GLN A 208 15.13 13.12 31.49
N SER A 209 14.42 12.30 32.26
CA SER A 209 14.10 10.87 32.14
C SER A 209 14.68 10.04 30.98
N GLN A 210 15.26 8.88 31.33
CA GLN A 210 15.57 7.81 30.36
C GLN A 210 14.31 7.38 29.60
N PRO A 211 14.30 7.39 28.25
CA PRO A 211 13.30 6.65 27.51
C PRO A 211 13.67 5.17 27.56
N GLY A 212 12.77 4.35 28.10
CA GLY A 212 12.92 2.90 28.09
C GLY A 212 13.27 2.36 26.71
N LYS A 213 14.15 1.36 26.66
CA LYS A 213 14.56 0.63 25.45
C LYS A 213 13.32 0.24 24.64
N LYS A 214 13.00 0.99 23.59
CA LYS A 214 12.04 0.54 22.58
C LYS A 214 12.69 -0.64 21.86
N LYS A 215 12.19 -1.85 22.10
CA LYS A 215 12.48 -3.04 21.28
C LYS A 215 12.46 -2.60 19.81
N LYS A 216 13.58 -2.75 19.09
CA LYS A 216 13.64 -2.61 17.64
C LYS A 216 12.68 -3.65 17.09
N LYS A 217 11.51 -3.19 16.64
CA LYS A 217 10.56 -4.03 15.93
C LYS A 217 11.20 -4.36 14.60
N ASN A 218 11.68 -5.59 14.42
CA ASN A 218 11.99 -6.12 13.10
C ASN A 218 10.71 -5.94 12.28
N ARG A 219 10.76 -5.01 11.33
CA ARG A 219 9.65 -4.72 10.43
C ARG A 219 9.96 -5.49 9.17
N SER A 220 9.30 -6.63 8.98
CA SER A 220 9.33 -7.33 7.69
C SER A 220 8.99 -6.33 6.58
N ALA A 221 9.93 -6.04 5.68
CA ALA A 221 9.81 -4.95 4.70
C ALA A 221 8.61 -5.08 3.73
N TYR A 222 8.00 -6.27 3.68
CA TYR A 222 6.88 -6.60 2.79
C TYR A 222 5.50 -6.23 3.34
N ASP A 223 5.37 -6.04 4.66
CA ASP A 223 4.06 -5.79 5.32
C ASP A 223 3.42 -4.43 4.99
N ARG A 224 4.16 -3.57 4.28
CA ARG A 224 3.70 -2.24 3.86
C ARG A 224 3.20 -2.16 2.43
N HIS A 225 3.51 -3.13 1.57
CA HIS A 225 3.27 -2.98 0.13
C HIS A 225 1.96 -3.63 -0.32
N ILE A 226 1.58 -4.72 0.34
CA ILE A 226 0.40 -5.52 0.01
C ILE A 226 -0.41 -5.78 1.28
N THR A 227 -1.63 -6.27 1.12
CA THR A 227 -2.57 -6.54 2.22
C THR A 227 -2.24 -7.85 2.93
N ILE A 228 -1.10 -7.90 3.61
CA ILE A 228 -0.68 -9.02 4.47
C ILE A 228 -0.61 -8.57 5.93
N PHE A 229 -0.69 -9.52 6.86
CA PHE A 229 -0.51 -9.24 8.27
C PHE A 229 0.95 -8.87 8.56
N SER A 230 1.12 -7.79 9.32
CA SER A 230 2.38 -7.50 10.01
C SER A 230 2.59 -8.49 11.17
N ASP A 231 3.81 -8.54 11.70
CA ASP A 231 4.17 -9.36 12.87
C ASP A 231 3.33 -9.03 14.13
N SER A 232 2.67 -7.86 14.14
CA SER A 232 1.73 -7.46 15.20
C SER A 232 0.25 -7.73 14.89
N GLY A 233 -0.06 -8.48 13.84
CA GLY A 233 -1.43 -8.80 13.42
C GLY A 233 -2.18 -7.62 12.77
N ARG A 234 -1.48 -6.57 12.34
CA ARG A 234 -2.08 -5.36 11.72
C ARG A 234 -1.98 -5.40 10.21
N LEU A 235 -2.94 -4.77 9.52
CA LEU A 235 -2.94 -4.57 8.08
C LEU A 235 -2.58 -3.12 7.73
N TYR A 236 -1.32 -2.85 7.40
CA TYR A 236 -0.84 -1.47 7.19
C TYR A 236 -1.49 -0.77 5.98
N GLN A 237 -1.79 -1.48 4.90
CA GLN A 237 -2.47 -0.90 3.74
C GLN A 237 -3.87 -0.37 4.08
N VAL A 238 -4.58 -1.01 5.00
CA VAL A 238 -5.88 -0.52 5.48
C VAL A 238 -5.70 0.76 6.30
N GLU A 239 -4.71 0.80 7.19
CA GLU A 239 -4.39 2.01 7.95
C GLU A 239 -3.97 3.18 7.05
N TYR A 240 -3.28 2.91 5.95
CA TYR A 240 -2.93 3.92 4.96
C TYR A 240 -4.16 4.44 4.22
N ALA A 241 -5.15 3.58 3.94
CA ALA A 241 -6.43 4.01 3.38
C ALA A 241 -7.19 4.95 4.33
N PHE A 242 -7.17 4.70 5.65
CA PHE A 242 -7.72 5.65 6.62
C PHE A 242 -7.00 7.01 6.61
N LYS A 243 -5.67 7.02 6.44
CA LYS A 243 -4.92 8.29 6.29
C LYS A 243 -5.23 9.02 4.99
N ALA A 244 -5.54 8.28 3.93
CA ALA A 244 -5.95 8.85 2.65
C ALA A 244 -7.29 9.62 2.78
N ILE A 245 -8.22 9.14 3.62
CA ILE A 245 -9.47 9.86 3.92
C ILE A 245 -9.16 11.24 4.48
N THR A 246 -8.28 11.31 5.48
CA THR A 246 -7.89 12.57 6.13
C THR A 246 -7.12 13.49 5.18
N SER A 247 -6.36 12.92 4.24
CA SER A 247 -5.53 13.69 3.30
C SER A 247 -6.35 14.55 2.33
N ALA A 248 -7.62 14.23 2.10
CA ALA A 248 -8.53 15.05 1.30
C ALA A 248 -8.89 16.39 1.97
N ASN A 249 -8.60 16.57 3.26
CA ASN A 249 -8.86 17.78 4.03
C ASN A 249 -10.31 18.33 3.95
N ILE A 250 -11.26 17.41 3.83
CA ILE A 250 -12.70 17.65 3.87
C ILE A 250 -13.24 16.91 5.08
N THR A 251 -13.95 17.62 5.94
CA THR A 251 -14.71 17.02 7.04
C THR A 251 -16.18 16.97 6.63
N SER A 252 -16.80 15.82 6.89
CA SER A 252 -18.23 15.62 6.70
C SER A 252 -18.83 15.00 7.94
N LEU A 253 -20.13 15.15 8.10
CA LEU A 253 -20.88 14.59 9.23
C LEU A 253 -22.23 14.07 8.78
N GLY A 254 -22.82 13.22 9.60
CA GLY A 254 -24.20 12.79 9.48
C GLY A 254 -24.89 12.81 10.82
N VAL A 255 -26.16 13.21 10.85
CA VAL A 255 -26.99 13.29 12.05
C VAL A 255 -28.36 12.68 11.75
N LYS A 256 -28.81 11.81 12.67
CA LYS A 256 -30.14 11.21 12.65
C LYS A 256 -31.08 12.03 13.51
N GLY A 257 -32.17 12.52 12.93
CA GLY A 257 -33.31 13.12 13.62
C GLY A 257 -34.44 12.12 13.87
N LYS A 258 -35.56 12.59 14.42
CA LYS A 258 -36.74 11.76 14.66
C LYS A 258 -37.39 11.28 13.36
N ASN A 259 -37.57 12.21 12.41
CA ASN A 259 -38.28 11.99 11.15
C ASN A 259 -37.40 12.25 9.91
N CYS A 260 -36.10 12.49 10.09
CA CYS A 260 -35.16 12.75 9.01
C CYS A 260 -33.76 12.24 9.34
N ALA A 261 -32.92 12.11 8.33
CA ALA A 261 -31.49 11.93 8.49
C ALA A 261 -30.76 12.84 7.49
N VAL A 262 -29.69 13.47 7.97
CA VAL A 262 -28.99 14.53 7.24
C VAL A 262 -27.52 14.18 7.15
N VAL A 263 -26.92 14.45 5.99
CA VAL A 263 -25.47 14.44 5.78
C VAL A 263 -25.01 15.81 5.31
N LEU A 264 -23.86 16.25 5.82
CA LEU A 264 -23.27 17.52 5.47
C LEU A 264 -21.80 17.32 5.11
N SER A 265 -21.34 18.08 4.12
CA SER A 265 -19.93 18.15 3.74
C SER A 265 -19.50 19.59 3.58
N GLN A 266 -18.24 19.88 3.92
CA GLN A 266 -17.58 21.06 3.38
C GLN A 266 -17.52 20.96 1.85
N LYS A 267 -17.74 22.08 1.17
CA LYS A 267 -17.51 22.28 -0.26
C LYS A 267 -16.39 23.29 -0.44
N LYS A 268 -15.22 22.82 -0.87
CA LYS A 268 -14.05 23.68 -1.11
C LYS A 268 -13.75 23.71 -2.61
N VAL A 269 -13.97 24.86 -3.22
CA VAL A 269 -13.59 25.12 -4.62
C VAL A 269 -12.50 26.19 -4.60
N ALA A 270 -11.25 25.74 -4.57
CA ALA A 270 -10.11 26.65 -4.38
C ALA A 270 -9.82 27.50 -5.63
N ASP A 271 -10.07 26.94 -6.82
CA ASP A 271 -9.84 27.60 -8.10
C ASP A 271 -11.15 28.21 -8.62
N LYS A 272 -11.12 29.52 -8.91
CA LYS A 272 -12.27 30.27 -9.42
C LYS A 272 -12.65 29.88 -10.85
N LEU A 273 -11.78 29.19 -11.57
CA LEU A 273 -12.05 28.70 -12.93
C LEU A 273 -12.76 27.34 -12.93
N ILE A 274 -12.86 26.68 -11.78
CA ILE A 274 -13.63 25.44 -11.65
C ILE A 274 -15.11 25.80 -11.53
N ASP A 275 -15.96 25.16 -12.34
CA ASP A 275 -17.41 25.20 -12.16
C ASP A 275 -17.78 24.58 -10.79
N PRO A 276 -18.26 25.38 -9.82
CA PRO A 276 -18.57 24.88 -8.49
C PRO A 276 -19.70 23.84 -8.48
N SER A 277 -20.60 23.86 -9.47
CA SER A 277 -21.71 22.92 -9.57
C SER A 277 -21.23 21.48 -9.86
N SER A 278 -20.07 21.35 -10.50
CA SER A 278 -19.45 20.05 -10.85
C SER A 278 -18.73 19.37 -9.67
N VAL A 279 -18.44 20.13 -8.60
CA VAL A 279 -17.78 19.63 -7.40
C VAL A 279 -18.84 19.25 -6.38
N SER A 280 -18.97 17.97 -6.08
CA SER A 280 -19.89 17.47 -5.06
C SER A 280 -19.34 16.25 -4.33
N TYR A 281 -19.69 16.14 -3.05
CA TYR A 281 -19.35 15.01 -2.19
C TYR A 281 -20.60 14.22 -1.76
N ILE A 282 -21.78 14.71 -2.13
CA ILE A 282 -23.07 14.16 -1.76
C ILE A 282 -23.74 13.57 -2.99
N PHE A 283 -24.08 12.28 -2.92
CA PHE A 283 -24.58 11.53 -4.06
C PHE A 283 -25.87 10.80 -3.71
N ARG A 284 -26.83 10.86 -4.63
CA ARG A 284 -27.99 9.96 -4.62
C ARG A 284 -27.60 8.59 -5.17
N LEU A 285 -27.85 7.54 -4.40
CA LEU A 285 -27.55 6.15 -4.76
C LEU A 285 -28.79 5.42 -5.31
N SER A 286 -29.94 5.66 -4.69
CA SER A 286 -31.27 5.26 -5.16
C SER A 286 -32.27 6.38 -4.86
N PRO A 287 -33.55 6.28 -5.27
CA PRO A 287 -34.57 7.24 -4.87
C PRO A 287 -34.65 7.48 -3.35
N SER A 288 -34.46 6.44 -2.53
CA SER A 288 -34.60 6.49 -1.06
C SER A 288 -33.29 6.58 -0.29
N VAL A 289 -32.15 6.28 -0.93
CA VAL A 289 -30.83 6.26 -0.27
C VAL A 289 -29.89 7.29 -0.89
N GLY A 290 -29.32 8.14 -0.05
CA GLY A 290 -28.20 9.01 -0.41
C GLY A 290 -26.99 8.79 0.47
N CYS A 291 -25.87 9.40 0.07
CA CYS A 291 -24.65 9.34 0.82
C CYS A 291 -23.84 10.63 0.75
N VAL A 292 -22.93 10.77 1.72
CA VAL A 292 -21.76 11.63 1.61
C VAL A 292 -20.50 10.77 1.57
N MET A 293 -19.58 11.13 0.67
CA MET A 293 -18.31 10.44 0.46
C MET A 293 -17.15 11.32 0.95
N THR A 294 -16.32 10.77 1.83
CA THR A 294 -15.18 11.50 2.42
C THR A 294 -13.88 10.81 2.07
N GLY A 295 -12.94 11.54 1.46
CA GLY A 295 -11.62 11.02 1.09
C GLY A 295 -11.29 11.26 -0.37
N SER A 296 -10.60 10.31 -1.02
CA SER A 296 -10.23 10.42 -2.43
C SER A 296 -11.46 10.52 -3.33
N ILE A 297 -11.61 11.63 -4.06
CA ILE A 297 -12.79 11.87 -4.92
C ILE A 297 -12.91 10.86 -6.07
N ALA A 298 -11.78 10.37 -6.60
CA ALA A 298 -11.77 9.36 -7.65
C ALA A 298 -12.32 8.02 -7.12
N ASP A 299 -11.86 7.61 -5.94
CA ASP A 299 -12.36 6.40 -5.26
C ASP A 299 -13.83 6.58 -4.85
N ALA A 300 -14.22 7.80 -4.47
CA ALA A 300 -15.59 8.12 -4.10
C ALA A 300 -16.55 7.88 -5.28
N ARG A 301 -16.23 8.41 -6.47
CA ARG A 301 -17.05 8.20 -7.67
C ARG A 301 -17.15 6.72 -8.04
N ALA A 302 -16.04 5.99 -8.01
CA ALA A 302 -16.05 4.55 -8.28
C ALA A 302 -16.90 3.77 -7.27
N SER A 303 -16.84 4.11 -5.98
CA SER A 303 -17.66 3.50 -4.93
C SER A 303 -19.14 3.83 -5.11
N VAL A 304 -19.48 5.08 -5.46
CA VAL A 304 -20.85 5.52 -5.74
C VAL A 304 -21.45 4.76 -6.93
N ASP A 305 -20.71 4.61 -8.02
CA ASP A 305 -21.19 3.86 -9.19
C ASP A 305 -21.38 2.38 -8.87
N ARG A 306 -20.49 1.80 -8.05
CA ARG A 306 -20.69 0.44 -7.54
C ARG A 306 -21.94 0.34 -6.68
N ALA A 307 -22.16 1.28 -5.76
CA ALA A 307 -23.32 1.29 -4.86
C ALA A 307 -24.63 1.43 -5.62
N ARG A 308 -24.68 2.29 -6.66
CA ARG A 308 -25.83 2.42 -7.57
C ARG A 308 -26.13 1.11 -8.29
N GLY A 309 -25.11 0.43 -8.78
CA GLY A 309 -25.26 -0.88 -9.41
C GLY A 309 -25.86 -1.92 -8.46
N GLU A 310 -25.35 -2.01 -7.23
CA GLU A 310 -25.87 -2.94 -6.21
C GLU A 310 -27.32 -2.60 -5.81
N ALA A 311 -27.65 -1.33 -5.63
CA ALA A 311 -29.01 -0.89 -5.29
C ALA A 311 -30.01 -1.18 -6.42
N ALA A 312 -29.62 -0.90 -7.67
CA ALA A 312 -30.46 -1.19 -8.84
C ALA A 312 -30.66 -2.71 -9.04
N GLU A 313 -29.59 -3.50 -8.89
CA GLU A 313 -29.66 -4.95 -8.98
C GLU A 313 -30.55 -5.55 -7.89
N PHE A 314 -30.45 -5.05 -6.65
CA PHE A 314 -31.32 -5.45 -5.56
C PHE A 314 -32.79 -5.17 -5.90
N ARG A 315 -33.10 -3.93 -6.31
CA ARG A 315 -34.47 -3.55 -6.67
C ARG A 315 -35.03 -4.41 -7.79
N TYR A 316 -34.22 -4.70 -8.81
CA TYR A 316 -34.62 -5.57 -9.91
C TYR A 316 -34.95 -6.99 -9.44
N LYS A 317 -34.14 -7.55 -8.54
CA LYS A 317 -34.32 -8.93 -8.04
C LYS A 317 -35.47 -9.08 -7.06
N TYR A 318 -35.66 -8.12 -6.17
CA TYR A 318 -36.57 -8.23 -5.03
C TYR A 318 -37.84 -7.39 -5.16
N GLY A 319 -37.89 -6.45 -6.11
CA GLY A 319 -39.08 -5.64 -6.40
C GLY A 319 -39.32 -4.43 -5.49
N TYR A 320 -38.43 -4.15 -4.53
CA TYR A 320 -38.51 -3.00 -3.62
C TYR A 320 -37.16 -2.29 -3.46
N GLU A 321 -37.17 -1.07 -2.93
CA GLU A 321 -35.94 -0.27 -2.71
C GLU A 321 -35.01 -0.96 -1.70
N MET A 322 -33.70 -0.94 -1.98
CA MET A 322 -32.71 -1.57 -1.12
C MET A 322 -32.61 -0.84 0.23
N PRO A 323 -32.82 -1.53 1.36
CA PRO A 323 -32.66 -0.92 2.67
C PRO A 323 -31.22 -0.46 2.90
N CYS A 324 -31.05 0.65 3.62
CA CYS A 324 -29.75 1.27 3.83
C CYS A 324 -28.77 0.39 4.61
N ASP A 325 -29.25 -0.39 5.58
CA ASP A 325 -28.43 -1.35 6.34
C ASP A 325 -27.93 -2.49 5.45
N VAL A 326 -28.76 -2.99 4.53
CA VAL A 326 -28.39 -4.00 3.55
C VAL A 326 -27.38 -3.44 2.54
N LEU A 327 -27.56 -2.21 2.06
CA LEU A 327 -26.59 -1.55 1.18
C LEU A 327 -25.25 -1.31 1.89
N ALA A 328 -25.27 -0.82 3.14
CA ALA A 328 -24.08 -0.63 3.97
C ALA A 328 -23.31 -1.95 4.14
N LYS A 329 -24.02 -3.04 4.46
CA LYS A 329 -23.44 -4.38 4.55
C LYS A 329 -22.81 -4.82 3.24
N ARG A 330 -23.51 -4.59 2.11
CA ARG A 330 -23.02 -4.98 0.79
C ARG A 330 -21.74 -4.23 0.42
N LEU A 331 -21.69 -2.92 0.67
CA LEU A 331 -20.49 -2.11 0.46
C LEU A 331 -19.35 -2.53 1.39
N GLY A 332 -19.64 -2.83 2.65
CA GLY A 332 -18.66 -3.37 3.61
C GLY A 332 -18.02 -4.66 3.10
N ASN A 333 -18.84 -5.60 2.61
CA ASN A 333 -18.36 -6.85 2.03
C ASN A 333 -17.49 -6.62 0.78
N ILE A 334 -17.85 -5.66 -0.09
CA ILE A 334 -17.04 -5.31 -1.26
C ILE A 334 -15.69 -4.71 -0.84
N ASN A 335 -15.70 -3.80 0.14
CA ASN A 335 -14.49 -3.20 0.67
C ASN A 335 -13.57 -4.25 1.31
N GLN A 336 -14.14 -5.21 2.06
CA GLN A 336 -13.39 -6.31 2.66
C GLN A 336 -12.64 -7.15 1.61
N VAL A 337 -13.19 -7.34 0.41
CA VAL A 337 -12.48 -8.05 -0.65
C VAL A 337 -11.17 -7.34 -1.03
N TYR A 338 -11.14 -6.01 -1.02
CA TYR A 338 -9.92 -5.23 -1.26
C TYR A 338 -8.91 -5.29 -0.12
N THR A 339 -9.30 -5.69 1.09
CA THR A 339 -8.39 -5.87 2.22
C THR A 339 -7.75 -7.26 2.25
N GLN A 340 -8.25 -8.20 1.45
CA GLN A 340 -7.77 -9.57 1.41
C GLN A 340 -7.01 -9.89 0.10
N ARG A 341 -7.39 -9.27 -1.02
CA ARG A 341 -6.78 -9.54 -2.34
C ARG A 341 -5.60 -8.61 -2.62
N ALA A 342 -4.38 -9.16 -2.62
CA ALA A 342 -3.14 -8.41 -2.76
C ALA A 342 -2.91 -7.66 -4.08
N TYR A 343 -3.70 -7.91 -5.14
CA TYR A 343 -3.56 -7.21 -6.44
C TYR A 343 -4.32 -5.88 -6.50
N MET A 344 -5.16 -5.59 -5.51
CA MET A 344 -5.92 -4.35 -5.39
C MET A 344 -5.51 -3.61 -4.11
N ARG A 345 -5.75 -2.31 -4.07
CA ARG A 345 -5.68 -1.52 -2.83
C ARG A 345 -7.08 -1.28 -2.27
N PRO A 346 -7.24 -1.14 -0.95
CA PRO A 346 -8.46 -0.58 -0.36
C PRO A 346 -8.76 0.81 -0.92
N LEU A 347 -10.05 1.14 -1.01
CA LEU A 347 -10.48 2.48 -1.42
C LEU A 347 -10.26 3.46 -0.26
N GLY A 348 -9.67 4.62 -0.55
CA GLY A 348 -9.36 5.65 0.44
C GLY A 348 -10.55 6.55 0.76
N VAL A 349 -11.72 5.95 1.02
CA VAL A 349 -12.98 6.67 1.28
C VAL A 349 -13.76 6.08 2.44
N ALA A 350 -14.38 6.94 3.23
CA ALA A 350 -15.50 6.59 4.10
C ALA A 350 -16.81 6.98 3.42
N THR A 351 -17.79 6.08 3.49
CA THR A 351 -19.14 6.31 2.95
C THR A 351 -20.11 6.45 4.10
N THR A 352 -20.80 7.59 4.22
CA THR A 352 -21.88 7.75 5.19
C THR A 352 -23.20 7.79 4.44
N LEU A 353 -24.08 6.84 4.71
CA LEU A 353 -25.35 6.58 4.06
C LEU A 353 -26.51 7.09 4.92
N VAL A 354 -27.54 7.64 4.28
CA VAL A 354 -28.80 8.03 4.92
C VAL A 354 -30.00 7.53 4.13
N SER A 355 -31.03 7.10 4.85
CA SER A 355 -32.34 6.76 4.30
C SER A 355 -33.44 6.93 5.35
N VAL A 356 -34.70 6.85 4.93
CA VAL A 356 -35.83 6.59 5.85
C VAL A 356 -36.34 5.18 5.57
N ASP A 357 -36.16 4.30 6.54
CA ASP A 357 -36.66 2.93 6.50
C ASP A 357 -38.13 2.89 6.93
N SER A 358 -38.94 2.04 6.29
CA SER A 358 -40.39 1.96 6.55
C SER A 358 -40.73 1.42 7.93
N GLU A 359 -39.87 0.60 8.53
CA GLU A 359 -40.11 -0.03 9.83
C GLU A 359 -39.29 0.64 10.94
N LYS A 360 -38.05 1.02 10.63
CA LYS A 360 -37.10 1.55 11.61
C LYS A 360 -36.97 3.07 11.59
N GLY A 361 -37.66 3.75 10.67
CA GLY A 361 -37.57 5.20 10.49
C GLY A 361 -36.19 5.64 9.95
N PRO A 362 -35.76 6.89 10.20
CA PRO A 362 -34.50 7.41 9.70
C PRO A 362 -33.30 6.52 10.09
N GLN A 363 -32.43 6.24 9.12
CA GLN A 363 -31.22 5.44 9.27
C GLN A 363 -29.99 6.25 8.85
N LEU A 364 -28.90 6.05 9.59
CA LEU A 364 -27.58 6.62 9.30
C LEU A 364 -26.54 5.51 9.48
N TYR A 365 -25.86 5.14 8.41
CA TYR A 365 -24.82 4.10 8.43
C TYR A 365 -23.49 4.68 7.94
N LYS A 366 -22.38 4.19 8.49
CA LYS A 366 -21.05 4.49 7.94
C LYS A 366 -20.34 3.20 7.58
N VAL A 367 -19.68 3.21 6.41
CA VAL A 367 -18.85 2.13 5.89
C VAL A 367 -17.43 2.66 5.72
N ASP A 368 -16.44 1.92 6.20
CA ASP A 368 -15.03 2.30 6.13
C ASP A 368 -14.22 1.45 5.12
N PRO A 369 -12.95 1.81 4.83
CA PRO A 369 -12.09 1.05 3.93
C PRO A 369 -11.79 -0.38 4.37
N ALA A 370 -11.92 -0.69 5.67
CA ALA A 370 -11.70 -2.02 6.20
C ALA A 370 -12.86 -2.98 5.90
N GLY A 371 -14.00 -2.44 5.46
CA GLY A 371 -15.25 -3.17 5.26
C GLY A 371 -16.11 -3.21 6.52
N TYR A 372 -15.73 -2.48 7.57
CA TYR A 372 -16.58 -2.33 8.74
C TYR A 372 -17.72 -1.37 8.41
N TYR A 373 -18.93 -1.77 8.82
CA TYR A 373 -20.11 -0.93 8.67
C TYR A 373 -20.93 -0.99 9.96
N ILE A 374 -21.45 0.15 10.39
CA ILE A 374 -22.31 0.22 11.57
C ILE A 374 -23.26 1.41 11.49
N GLY A 375 -24.41 1.28 12.15
CA GLY A 375 -25.41 2.34 12.30
C GLY A 375 -24.99 3.35 13.37
N TYR A 376 -25.29 4.62 13.15
CA TYR A 376 -24.95 5.73 14.03
C TYR A 376 -26.17 6.60 14.34
N LYS A 377 -26.14 7.26 15.51
CA LYS A 377 -27.05 8.38 15.82
C LYS A 377 -26.54 9.67 15.20
N ALA A 378 -25.23 9.87 15.29
CA ALA A 378 -24.49 10.85 14.51
C ALA A 378 -23.06 10.33 14.30
N THR A 379 -22.40 10.75 13.23
CA THR A 379 -21.04 10.34 12.91
C THR A 379 -20.33 11.43 12.13
N ALA A 380 -19.01 11.39 12.10
CA ALA A 380 -18.19 12.25 11.27
C ALA A 380 -17.11 11.45 10.53
N SER A 381 -16.54 12.06 9.50
CA SER A 381 -15.41 11.54 8.73
C SER A 381 -14.51 12.68 8.28
N GLY A 382 -13.21 12.41 8.12
CA GLY A 382 -12.21 13.40 7.71
C GLY A 382 -11.28 13.85 8.85
N PRO A 383 -10.49 14.92 8.64
CA PRO A 383 -9.46 15.36 9.58
C PRO A 383 -9.96 15.70 10.98
N LYS A 384 -11.17 16.26 11.06
CA LYS A 384 -11.78 16.73 12.31
C LYS A 384 -12.85 15.79 12.86
N GLN A 385 -12.78 14.52 12.49
CA GLN A 385 -13.75 13.52 12.90
C GLN A 385 -13.84 13.40 14.43
N GLN A 386 -12.71 13.39 15.14
CA GLN A 386 -12.71 13.16 16.59
C GLN A 386 -13.39 14.30 17.34
N GLU A 387 -13.04 15.54 17.01
CA GLU A 387 -13.63 16.74 17.60
C GLU A 387 -15.13 16.85 17.28
N ALA A 388 -15.53 16.53 16.06
CA ALA A 388 -16.94 16.52 15.65
C ALA A 388 -17.75 15.46 16.39
N ILE A 389 -17.22 14.24 16.55
CA ILE A 389 -17.87 13.19 17.34
C ILE A 389 -18.03 13.65 18.79
N THR A 390 -16.99 14.19 19.41
CA THR A 390 -17.06 14.68 20.80
C THR A 390 -18.07 15.83 20.97
N TYR A 391 -18.21 16.71 19.98
CA TYR A 391 -19.24 17.75 19.99
C TYR A 391 -20.65 17.14 19.94
N LEU A 392 -20.87 16.22 19.00
CA LEU A 392 -22.17 15.56 18.78
C LEU A 392 -22.57 14.67 19.97
N GLU A 393 -21.62 13.97 20.60
CA GLU A 393 -21.84 13.18 21.81
C GLU A 393 -22.39 14.02 22.97
N LYS A 394 -21.90 15.26 23.13
CA LYS A 394 -22.42 16.18 24.15
C LYS A 394 -23.86 16.61 23.85
N LYS A 395 -24.16 16.92 22.58
CA LYS A 395 -25.49 17.38 22.15
C LYS A 395 -26.55 16.25 22.14
N LEU A 396 -26.13 15.02 21.87
CA LEU A 396 -26.98 13.84 21.77
C LEU A 396 -26.90 12.93 23.00
N LYS A 397 -26.35 13.42 24.12
CA LYS A 397 -26.21 12.64 25.35
C LYS A 397 -27.57 12.11 25.81
N ASN A 398 -27.66 10.79 25.99
CA ASN A 398 -28.87 10.06 26.38
C ASN A 398 -30.05 10.17 25.39
N LYS A 399 -29.78 10.53 24.13
CA LYS A 399 -30.80 10.62 23.08
C LYS A 399 -30.57 9.55 22.02
N GLU A 400 -31.63 9.08 21.38
CA GLU A 400 -31.57 8.16 20.24
C GLU A 400 -31.42 8.89 18.89
N TYR A 401 -31.80 10.16 18.85
CA TYR A 401 -31.79 11.04 17.69
C TYR A 401 -31.68 12.51 18.14
N ALA A 402 -31.38 13.40 17.21
CA ALA A 402 -31.50 14.85 17.40
C ALA A 402 -32.97 15.27 17.50
N ASP A 403 -33.28 16.12 18.48
CA ASP A 403 -34.62 16.68 18.68
C ASP A 403 -34.93 17.77 17.64
N GLY A 404 -36.21 18.08 17.51
CA GLY A 404 -36.69 19.16 16.66
C GLY A 404 -37.17 18.71 15.28
N SER A 405 -37.42 19.68 14.42
CA SER A 405 -37.79 19.47 13.02
C SER A 405 -36.55 19.14 12.18
N TRP A 406 -36.72 18.96 10.87
CA TRP A 406 -35.58 18.69 10.00
C TRP A 406 -34.62 19.88 9.93
N GLU A 407 -35.16 21.09 10.04
CA GLU A 407 -34.41 22.34 10.15
C GLU A 407 -33.46 22.32 11.36
N ASP A 408 -33.98 22.00 12.56
CA ASP A 408 -33.18 21.94 13.79
C ASP A 408 -32.04 20.90 13.67
N VAL A 409 -32.28 19.78 12.99
CA VAL A 409 -31.28 18.73 12.76
C VAL A 409 -30.19 19.19 11.79
N VAL A 410 -30.58 19.91 10.72
CA VAL A 410 -29.63 20.53 9.78
C VAL A 410 -28.79 21.58 10.50
N GLU A 411 -29.43 22.45 11.29
CA GLU A 411 -28.77 23.51 12.05
C GLU A 411 -27.77 22.93 13.06
N LEU A 412 -28.15 21.88 13.81
CA LEU A 412 -27.23 21.16 14.68
C LEU A 412 -25.99 20.66 13.93
N GLY A 413 -26.17 20.15 12.71
CA GLY A 413 -25.09 19.71 11.84
C GLY A 413 -24.17 20.86 11.42
N ILE A 414 -24.74 21.98 10.95
CA ILE A 414 -23.99 23.19 10.55
C ILE A 414 -23.21 23.75 11.74
N THR A 415 -23.86 23.93 12.88
CA THR A 415 -23.24 24.43 14.12
C THR A 415 -22.13 23.50 14.61
N ALA A 416 -22.32 22.17 14.52
CA ALA A 416 -21.25 21.23 14.86
C ALA A 416 -20.03 21.38 13.95
N LEU A 417 -20.25 21.48 12.64
CA LEU A 417 -19.16 21.63 11.67
C LEU A 417 -18.43 22.97 11.83
N SER A 418 -19.19 24.06 12.00
CA SER A 418 -18.68 25.42 12.22
C SER A 418 -17.82 25.50 13.48
N ASN A 419 -18.31 24.99 14.61
CA ASN A 419 -17.56 24.98 15.88
C ASN A 419 -16.24 24.23 15.77
N VAL A 420 -16.25 23.06 15.14
CA VAL A 420 -15.09 22.17 15.06
C VAL A 420 -14.02 22.70 14.10
N LEU A 421 -14.43 23.42 13.07
CA LEU A 421 -13.54 24.03 12.10
C LEU A 421 -13.19 25.47 12.44
N SER A 422 -13.92 26.09 13.35
CA SER A 422 -13.84 27.51 13.71
C SER A 422 -14.00 28.40 12.47
N VAL A 423 -15.06 28.13 11.69
CA VAL A 423 -15.38 28.82 10.44
C VAL A 423 -16.88 29.14 10.39
N ASP A 424 -17.19 30.37 10.03
CA ASP A 424 -18.55 30.78 9.64
C ASP A 424 -18.72 30.51 8.14
N PHE A 425 -19.62 29.60 7.81
CA PHE A 425 -19.81 29.16 6.43
C PHE A 425 -20.69 30.12 5.65
N LYS A 426 -20.37 30.26 4.36
CA LYS A 426 -21.32 30.78 3.36
C LYS A 426 -22.09 29.63 2.73
N LYS A 427 -23.26 29.94 2.16
CA LYS A 427 -24.14 28.95 1.52
C LYS A 427 -23.46 28.05 0.46
N HIS A 428 -22.51 28.58 -0.30
CA HIS A 428 -21.77 27.84 -1.34
C HIS A 428 -20.57 27.02 -0.81
N GLU A 429 -20.24 27.12 0.49
CA GLU A 429 -19.15 26.38 1.13
C GLU A 429 -19.61 25.09 1.81
N LEU A 430 -20.91 24.79 1.72
CA LEU A 430 -21.54 23.60 2.28
C LEU A 430 -22.33 22.86 1.20
N GLU A 431 -22.35 21.54 1.31
CA GLU A 431 -23.38 20.71 0.68
C GLU A 431 -24.13 19.95 1.77
N ILE A 432 -25.46 19.93 1.66
CA ILE A 432 -26.34 19.26 2.62
C ILE A 432 -27.30 18.34 1.85
N GLY A 433 -27.34 17.09 2.26
CA GLY A 433 -28.27 16.07 1.76
C GLY A 433 -29.19 15.62 2.87
N ILE A 434 -30.47 15.46 2.55
CA ILE A 434 -31.51 15.07 3.49
C ILE A 434 -32.39 13.97 2.90
N VAL A 435 -32.81 13.07 3.79
CA VAL A 435 -33.98 12.20 3.65
C VAL A 435 -34.93 12.48 4.81
N GLY A 436 -36.22 12.35 4.57
CA GLY A 436 -37.21 12.72 5.55
C GLY A 436 -37.54 14.21 5.55
N GLY A 437 -38.29 14.63 6.57
CA GLY A 437 -38.93 15.94 6.61
C GLY A 437 -40.36 15.92 6.04
N PRO A 438 -41.05 17.06 6.08
CA PRO A 438 -42.43 17.17 5.62
C PRO A 438 -42.52 16.80 4.14
N ARG A 439 -43.62 16.14 3.76
CA ARG A 439 -43.84 15.76 2.36
C ARG A 439 -44.02 17.00 1.49
N ALA A 440 -43.46 16.94 0.29
CA ALA A 440 -43.58 18.00 -0.71
C ALA A 440 -45.02 18.24 -1.19
N ASP A 441 -45.92 17.26 -1.02
CA ASP A 441 -47.34 17.36 -1.36
C ASP A 441 -48.19 18.01 -0.25
N GLY A 442 -47.57 18.41 0.87
CA GLY A 442 -48.27 19.00 2.01
C GLY A 442 -49.10 18.01 2.83
N GLN A 443 -49.06 16.71 2.51
CA GLN A 443 -49.75 15.68 3.28
C GLN A 443 -49.00 15.32 4.55
N GLU A 444 -49.72 14.82 5.55
CA GLU A 444 -49.11 14.29 6.77
C GLU A 444 -48.17 13.12 6.44
N GLY A 445 -46.97 13.17 7.02
CA GLY A 445 -45.97 12.12 6.90
C GLY A 445 -44.59 12.65 6.52
N THR A 446 -43.73 11.71 6.19
CA THR A 446 -42.30 11.94 5.93
C THR A 446 -42.00 11.67 4.46
N ASP A 447 -41.26 12.55 3.79
CA ASP A 447 -40.73 12.27 2.45
C ASP A 447 -39.58 11.27 2.54
N ILE A 448 -39.71 10.11 1.89
CA ILE A 448 -38.68 9.07 1.90
C ILE A 448 -37.58 9.33 0.85
N GLY A 449 -37.77 10.29 -0.05
CA GLY A 449 -36.84 10.62 -1.11
C GLY A 449 -35.57 11.29 -0.59
N PHE A 450 -34.42 10.90 -1.14
CA PHE A 450 -33.18 11.64 -0.92
C PHE A 450 -33.10 12.86 -1.83
N ARG A 451 -32.86 14.03 -1.25
CA ARG A 451 -32.61 15.29 -1.96
C ARG A 451 -31.44 16.07 -1.37
N LYS A 452 -30.88 16.95 -2.18
CA LYS A 452 -29.92 17.97 -1.72
C LYS A 452 -30.68 19.26 -1.41
N LEU A 453 -30.25 19.99 -0.38
CA LEU A 453 -30.76 21.34 -0.15
C LEU A 453 -30.21 22.29 -1.23
N THR A 454 -31.01 23.28 -1.56
CA THR A 454 -30.63 24.41 -2.41
C THR A 454 -29.76 25.40 -1.63
N GLU A 455 -29.06 26.29 -2.34
CA GLU A 455 -28.25 27.32 -1.66
C GLU A 455 -29.13 28.28 -0.85
N GLU A 456 -30.34 28.55 -1.31
CA GLU A 456 -31.34 29.37 -0.61
C GLU A 456 -31.78 28.72 0.70
N GLU A 457 -32.14 27.43 0.68
CA GLU A 457 -32.49 26.69 1.91
C GLU A 457 -31.32 26.65 2.90
N ILE A 458 -30.08 26.52 2.41
CA ILE A 458 -28.88 26.56 3.27
C ILE A 458 -28.70 27.96 3.87
N ASP A 459 -28.88 29.02 3.09
CA ASP A 459 -28.75 30.41 3.54
C ASP A 459 -29.78 30.75 4.62
N GLU A 460 -31.03 30.31 4.46
CA GLU A 460 -32.07 30.47 5.50
C GLU A 460 -31.70 29.79 6.82
N ARG A 461 -31.08 28.59 6.76
CA ARG A 461 -30.62 27.90 7.98
C ARG A 461 -29.41 28.60 8.60
N LEU A 462 -28.49 29.14 7.80
CA LEU A 462 -27.37 29.94 8.31
C LEU A 462 -27.86 31.22 9.00
N GLN A 463 -28.85 31.91 8.43
CA GLN A 463 -29.47 33.08 9.04
C GLN A 463 -30.17 32.73 10.36
N ALA A 464 -30.96 31.64 10.38
CA ALA A 464 -31.63 31.18 11.59
C ALA A 464 -30.66 30.83 12.74
N ILE A 465 -29.47 30.28 12.42
CA ILE A 465 -28.42 30.06 13.43
C ILE A 465 -27.91 31.40 13.96
N SER A 466 -27.63 32.38 13.08
CA SER A 466 -27.12 33.69 13.49
C SER A 466 -28.11 34.52 14.32
N GLU A 467 -29.42 34.26 14.20
CA GLU A 467 -30.46 34.91 15.01
C GLU A 467 -30.63 34.27 16.39
N LYS A 468 -30.17 33.03 16.57
CA LYS A 468 -30.24 32.28 17.84
C LYS A 468 -29.02 32.51 18.74
N ASP A 469 -27.89 32.90 18.16
CA ASP A 469 -26.64 33.29 18.85
C ASP A 469 -26.70 34.76 19.31
#